data_AF-A0A914NZE1-F1
#
_entry.id   AF-A0A914NZE1-F1
#
_cell.length_a   1.000
_cell.length_b   1.000
_cell.length_c   1.000
_cell.angle_alpha   90.00
_cell.angle_beta   90.00
_cell.angle_gamma   90.00
#
_symmetry.space_group_name_H-M   'P 1'
#
loop_
_entity.id
_entity.type
_entity.pdbx_description
1 polymer ?
#
loop_
_entity_poly.entity_id
_entity_poly.type
_entity_poly.pdbx_seq_one_letter_code
_entity_poly.pdbx_strand_id
1 'polypeptide(L)' 'VEKEHRFRYAYNKSQWQSAGKAERAQFGRLFPHPDNPIGGDQLAQNGQIISFDKVKLTNNAESTSSDQVGV' A
#
# COMPACT_ATOMS: atom_id res chain seq x y z
N VAL A 1 11.15 -17.75 -2.13
CA VAL A 1 9.91 -18.24 -2.76
C VAL A 1 8.79 -17.30 -2.31
N GLU A 2 8.51 -16.25 -3.09
CA GLU A 2 7.41 -15.34 -2.78
C GLU A 2 6.08 -16.10 -2.81
N LYS A 3 5.31 -15.97 -1.72
CA LYS A 3 4.16 -16.81 -1.42
C LYS A 3 3.09 -16.74 -2.51
N GLU A 4 2.73 -17.92 -3.00
CA GLU A 4 1.83 -18.20 -4.11
C GLU A 4 0.34 -18.10 -3.70
N HIS A 5 -0.06 -16.97 -3.11
CA HIS A 5 -1.46 -16.69 -2.75
C HIS A 5 -1.97 -15.38 -3.35
N ARG A 6 -1.59 -15.11 -4.60
CA ARG A 6 -2.10 -13.97 -5.36
C ARG A 6 -3.34 -14.40 -6.15
N PHE A 7 -4.51 -14.20 -5.55
CA PHE A 7 -5.80 -14.46 -6.19
C PHE A 7 -6.51 -13.14 -6.53
N ARG A 8 -7.22 -13.13 -7.66
CA ARG A 8 -8.22 -12.10 -7.96
C ARG A 8 -9.52 -12.52 -7.28
N TYR A 9 -10.24 -11.58 -6.68
CA TYR A 9 -11.48 -11.87 -5.96
C TYR A 9 -12.70 -11.26 -6.63
N ALA A 10 -13.84 -11.93 -6.49
CA ALA A 10 -15.16 -11.39 -6.81
C ALA A 10 -16.05 -11.44 -5.56
N TYR A 11 -16.98 -10.48 -5.42
CA TYR A 11 -17.93 -10.44 -4.34
C TYR A 11 -19.35 -10.76 -4.86
N ASN A 12 -19.94 -11.85 -4.37
CA ASN A 12 -21.27 -12.31 -4.78
C ASN A 12 -21.98 -12.95 -3.58
N LYS A 13 -23.28 -12.70 -3.40
CA LYS A 13 -24.10 -13.26 -2.30
C LYS A 13 -23.45 -13.06 -0.91
N SER A 14 -22.95 -11.85 -0.66
CA SER A 14 -22.29 -11.49 0.59
C SER A 14 -21.04 -12.30 0.94
N GLN A 15 -20.37 -12.86 -0.07
CA GLN A 15 -19.18 -13.68 0.08
C GLN A 15 -18.09 -13.31 -0.93
N TRP A 16 -16.83 -13.38 -0.48
CA TRP A 16 -15.65 -13.27 -1.35
C TRP A 16 -15.30 -14.64 -1.93
N GLN A 17 -15.12 -14.71 -3.25
CA GLN A 17 -14.77 -15.93 -3.97
C GLN A 17 -13.52 -15.69 -4.82
N SER A 18 -12.63 -16.68 -4.92
CA SER A 18 -11.49 -16.60 -5.84
C SER A 18 -11.98 -16.66 -7.28
N ALA A 19 -11.65 -15.63 -8.06
CA ALA A 19 -11.99 -15.45 -9.47
C ALA A 19 -10.78 -15.65 -10.40
N GLY A 20 -9.78 -16.40 -9.93
CA GLY A 20 -8.58 -16.77 -10.68
C GLY A 20 -7.29 -16.20 -10.08
N LYS A 21 -6.22 -16.25 -10.89
CA LYS A 21 -4.89 -15.76 -10.53
C LYS A 21 -4.86 -14.23 -10.59
N ALA A 22 -4.29 -13.58 -9.58
CA ALA A 22 -4.10 -12.15 -9.62
C ALA A 22 -3.05 -11.77 -10.68
N GLU A 23 -3.20 -10.58 -11.23
CA GLU A 23 -2.22 -10.00 -12.13
C GLU A 23 -0.90 -9.75 -11.38
N ARG A 24 0.19 -9.63 -12.14
CA ARG A 24 1.47 -9.24 -11.53
C ARG A 24 1.29 -7.82 -10.98
N ALA A 25 1.46 -7.66 -9.66
CA ALA A 25 1.52 -6.33 -9.06
C ALA A 25 2.57 -5.50 -9.79
N GLN A 26 2.21 -4.29 -10.21
CA GLN A 26 3.20 -3.30 -10.63
C GLN A 26 4.11 -3.00 -9.43
N PHE A 27 5.38 -2.69 -9.68
CA PHE A 27 6.34 -2.40 -8.62
C PHE A 27 5.71 -1.43 -7.61
N GLY A 28 5.54 -1.89 -6.37
CA GLY A 28 4.86 -1.11 -5.34
C GLY A 28 5.61 0.20 -5.13
N ARG A 29 4.96 1.32 -5.42
CA ARG A 29 5.52 2.63 -5.08
C ARG A 29 5.49 2.77 -3.57
N LEU A 30 6.62 3.12 -2.98
CA LEU A 30 6.69 3.46 -1.57
C LEU A 30 6.30 4.92 -1.39
N PHE A 31 5.48 5.20 -0.38
CA PHE A 31 5.24 6.56 0.10
C PHE A 31 6.14 6.83 1.31
N PRO A 32 7.29 7.52 1.14
CA PRO A 32 8.07 7.96 2.29
C PRO A 32 7.29 9.04 3.05
N HIS A 33 7.27 8.95 4.38
CA HIS A 33 6.68 10.01 5.19
C HIS A 33 7.40 11.35 4.91
N PRO A 34 6.70 12.49 4.79
CA PRO A 34 7.33 13.78 4.50
C PRO A 34 8.41 14.20 5.50
N ASP A 35 8.28 13.78 6.75
CA ASP A 35 9.23 14.10 7.83
C ASP A 35 10.44 13.14 7.89
N ASN A 36 10.58 12.22 6.93
CA ASN A 36 11.70 11.28 6.87
C ASN A 36 13.04 12.00 6.55
N PRO A 37 14.16 11.71 7.24
CA PRO A 37 14.37 10.71 8.30
C PRO A 37 13.86 11.14 9.68
N ILE A 38 13.11 10.24 10.32
CA ILE A 38 12.61 10.41 11.69
C ILE A 38 13.67 9.87 12.66
N GLY A 39 14.11 10.70 13.60
CA GLY A 39 15.09 10.31 14.62
C GLY A 39 14.52 9.31 15.63
N GLY A 40 15.37 8.41 16.15
CA GLY A 40 14.96 7.42 17.16
C GLY A 40 14.35 8.05 18.41
N ASP A 41 14.89 9.19 18.86
CA ASP A 41 14.38 9.94 20.00
C ASP A 41 12.98 10.51 19.73
N GLN A 42 12.72 10.95 18.50
CA GLN A 42 11.44 11.49 18.10
C GLN A 42 10.33 10.43 18.13
N LEU A 43 10.66 9.20 17.69
CA LEU A 43 9.73 8.07 17.70
C LEU A 43 9.54 7.47 19.11
N ALA A 44 10.64 7.24 19.83
CA ALA A 44 10.62 6.47 21.08
C ALA A 44 10.51 7.32 22.35
N GLN A 45 11.17 8.48 22.41
CA GLN A 45 11.24 9.30 23.63
C GLN A 45 10.12 10.34 23.70
N ASN A 46 9.75 10.92 22.56
CA ASN A 46 8.76 12.00 22.49
C ASN A 46 7.35 11.50 22.14
N GLY A 47 7.18 10.18 21.92
CA GLY A 47 5.89 9.56 21.64
C GLY A 47 5.18 10.14 20.42
N GLN A 48 5.91 10.67 19.45
CA GLN A 48 5.32 11.33 18.29
C GLN A 48 4.50 10.34 17.48
N ILE A 49 3.26 10.72 17.17
CA ILE A 49 2.40 9.97 16.25
C ILE A 49 2.85 10.29 14.82
N ILE A 50 3.20 9.26 14.06
CA ILE A 50 3.52 9.37 12.62
C ILE A 50 2.27 9.00 11.82
N SER A 51 1.71 9.97 11.11
CA SER A 51 0.45 9.80 10.36
C SER A 51 0.71 9.52 8.88
N PHE A 52 -0.04 8.58 8.31
CA PHE A 52 -0.04 8.28 6.87
C PHE A 52 -1.37 8.69 6.20
N ASP A 53 -2.09 9.64 6.79
CA ASP A 53 -3.35 10.19 6.27
C ASP A 53 -3.25 10.81 4.86
N LYS A 54 -2.05 11.23 4.47
CA LYS A 54 -1.76 11.78 3.13
C LYS A 54 -1.52 10.73 2.05
N VAL A 55 -1.41 9.45 2.40
CA VAL A 55 -1.23 8.36 1.42
C VAL A 55 -2.49 8.21 0.59
N LYS A 56 -2.33 8.09 -0.73
CA LYS A 56 -3.43 7.79 -1.65
C LYS A 56 -3.22 6.44 -2.31
N LEU A 57 -4.33 5.74 -2.56
CA LEU A 57 -4.36 4.54 -3.37
C LEU A 57 -4.79 4.90 -4.80
N THR A 58 -4.17 4.29 -5.81
CA THR A 58 -4.47 4.55 -7.23
C THR A 58 -4.50 3.26 -8.05
N ASN A 59 -5.47 3.15 -8.94
CA ASN A 59 -5.53 2.10 -9.95
C ASN A 59 -4.91 2.54 -11.29
N ASN A 60 -4.43 3.79 -11.39
CA ASN A 60 -3.80 4.30 -12.60
C ASN A 60 -2.33 3.86 -12.66
N ALA A 61 -2.04 2.94 -13.59
CA ALA A 61 -0.70 2.44 -13.87
C ALA A 61 0.31 3.57 -14.19
N GLU A 62 -0.15 4.63 -14.85
CA GLU A 62 0.68 5.73 -15.34
C GLU A 62 0.76 6.89 -14.35
N SER A 63 0.27 6.74 -13.11
CA SER A 63 0.34 7.82 -12.12
C SER A 63 1.80 8.20 -11.86
N THR A 64 2.12 9.50 -11.95
CA THR A 64 3.47 10.02 -11.67
C THR A 64 3.56 10.66 -10.28
N SER A 65 2.43 10.80 -9.59
CA SER A 65 2.37 11.48 -8.31
C SER A 65 3.04 10.67 -7.21
N SER A 66 3.90 11.32 -6.43
CA SER A 66 4.64 10.68 -5.34
C SER A 66 3.78 10.35 -4.12
N ASP A 67 2.58 10.92 -4.02
CA ASP A 67 1.60 10.67 -2.94
C ASP A 67 0.70 9.45 -3.21
N GLN A 68 0.85 8.77 -4.35
CA GLN A 68 0.00 7.67 -4.77
C GLN A 68 0.73 6.31 -4.77
N VAL A 69 0.07 5.31 -4.20
CA VAL A 69 0.48 3.91 -4.16
C VAL A 69 -0.47 3.08 -5.03
N GLY A 70 0.10 2.29 -5.94
CA GLY A 70 -0.68 1.42 -6.84
C GLY A 70 -1.41 0.30 -6.09
N VAL A 71 -2.66 0.01 -6.48
CA VAL A 71 -3.46 -1.13 -6.00
C VAL A 71 -3.54 -2.28 -7.01
#